data_AF-A0A7Y7PM06-F1
#
_entry.id   AF-A0A7Y7PM06-F1
#
_cell.length_a   1.000
_cell.length_b   1.000
_cell.length_c   1.000
_cell.angle_alpha   90.00
_cell.angle_beta   90.00
_cell.angle_gamma   90.00
#
_symmetry.space_group_name_H-M   'P 1'
#
loop_
_entity.id
_entity.type
_entity.pdbx_description
1 polymer ?
#
loop_
_entity_poly.entity_id
_entity_poly.type
_entity_poly.pdbx_seq_one_letter_code
_entity_poly.pdbx_strand_id
1 'polypeptide(L)'
;MPATATTYQPQLLDPASADPQPVSPENGRSFKLAELYRLLDCQTVEVVRLSKDLILITDEEGKFRNPAYLNLLATYLWYQYQPAARGQDSIVGRALLCHDKQFK
;
A
#
# COMPACT_ATOMS: atom_id res chain seq x y z
N MET A 1 30.37 3.51 1.38
CA MET A 1 29.71 3.77 0.07
C MET A 1 28.21 3.81 0.34
N PRO A 2 27.44 4.79 -0.15
CA PRO A 2 25.99 4.77 0.00
C PRO A 2 25.41 3.67 -0.90
N ALA A 3 24.49 2.86 -0.37
CA ALA A 3 23.82 1.84 -1.16
C ALA A 3 22.95 2.51 -2.24
N THR A 4 23.07 2.03 -3.48
CA THR A 4 22.33 2.52 -4.64
C THR A 4 20.82 2.39 -4.45
N ALA A 5 20.07 3.39 -4.89
CA ALA A 5 18.62 3.30 -4.99
C ALA A 5 18.23 2.10 -5.87
N THR A 6 17.44 1.18 -5.32
CA THR A 6 16.94 0.00 -6.03
C THR A 6 16.08 0.45 -7.20
N THR A 7 16.49 0.12 -8.42
CA THR A 7 15.70 0.42 -9.62
C THR A 7 14.40 -0.38 -9.61
N TYR A 8 13.28 0.28 -9.92
CA TYR A 8 11.95 -0.31 -9.97
C TYR A 8 11.92 -1.47 -10.99
N GLN A 9 11.71 -2.70 -10.49
CA GLN A 9 11.42 -3.87 -11.31
C GLN A 9 9.90 -4.11 -11.29
N PRO A 10 9.19 -4.21 -12.44
CA PRO A 10 7.72 -4.29 -12.46
C PRO A 10 7.12 -5.57 -11.84
N GLN A 11 7.94 -6.50 -11.36
CA GLN A 11 7.53 -7.67 -10.56
C GLN A 11 7.49 -7.38 -9.03
N LEU A 12 7.59 -6.11 -8.63
CA LEU A 12 8.06 -5.66 -7.30
C LEU A 12 7.30 -6.18 -6.07
N LEU A 13 6.04 -6.60 -6.20
CA LEU A 13 5.16 -6.97 -5.07
C LEU A 13 4.44 -8.28 -5.37
N ASP A 14 4.95 -9.38 -4.81
CA ASP A 14 4.23 -10.67 -4.82
C ASP A 14 3.02 -10.59 -3.87
N PRO A 15 1.76 -10.67 -4.36
CA PRO A 15 0.58 -10.65 -3.50
C PRO A 15 0.43 -11.91 -2.63
N ALA A 16 1.21 -12.97 -2.89
CA ALA A 16 1.29 -14.16 -2.04
C ALA A 16 2.40 -14.06 -0.96
N SER A 17 3.25 -13.03 -1.01
CA SER A 17 4.26 -12.78 0.03
C SER A 17 3.60 -12.24 1.30
N ALA A 18 3.87 -12.89 2.43
CA ALA A 18 3.47 -12.39 3.76
C ALA A 18 4.37 -11.23 4.24
N ASP A 19 5.59 -11.13 3.71
CA ASP A 19 6.58 -10.13 4.13
C ASP A 19 6.41 -8.79 3.39
N PRO A 20 6.36 -7.65 4.11
CA PRO A 20 6.33 -6.33 3.50
C PRO A 20 7.62 -6.03 2.72
N GLN A 21 7.47 -5.71 1.44
CA GLN A 21 8.61 -5.37 0.58
C GLN A 21 8.89 -3.85 0.61
N PRO A 22 10.17 -3.42 0.71
CA PRO A 22 10.53 -2.02 0.68
C PRO A 22 10.36 -1.45 -0.75
N VAL A 23 9.60 -0.37 -0.86
CA VAL A 23 9.44 0.37 -2.13
C VAL A 23 9.84 1.84 -1.94
N SER A 24 10.28 2.50 -3.01
CA SER A 24 10.72 3.90 -2.99
C SER A 24 10.17 4.64 -4.20
N PRO A 25 9.84 5.95 -4.08
CA PRO A 25 9.39 6.72 -5.22
C PRO A 25 10.44 6.76 -6.35
N GLU A 26 10.02 6.65 -7.60
CA GLU A 26 10.89 6.74 -8.79
C GLU A 26 11.68 8.05 -8.87
N ASN A 27 11.14 9.13 -8.28
CA ASN A 27 11.81 10.43 -8.18
C ASN A 27 12.60 10.63 -6.86
N GLY A 28 12.70 9.62 -6.01
CA GLY A 28 13.39 9.64 -4.72
C GLY A 28 12.73 10.49 -3.62
N ARG A 29 11.54 11.05 -3.83
CA ARG A 29 10.90 12.01 -2.90
C ARG A 29 9.44 11.70 -2.57
N SER A 30 8.58 11.55 -3.58
CA SER A 30 7.13 11.40 -3.39
C SER A 30 6.51 10.62 -4.54
N PHE A 31 5.65 9.65 -4.23
CA PHE A 31 4.95 8.84 -5.21
C PHE A 31 4.03 9.71 -6.06
N LYS A 32 3.98 9.46 -7.37
CA LYS A 32 2.95 10.02 -8.25
C LYS A 32 1.72 9.12 -8.27
N LEU A 33 0.53 9.65 -8.55
CA LEU A 33 -0.70 8.84 -8.64
C LEU A 33 -0.57 7.66 -9.65
N ALA A 34 -0.03 7.91 -10.83
CA ALA A 34 0.23 6.88 -11.85
C ALA A 34 1.36 5.88 -11.49
N GLU A 35 2.11 6.14 -10.42
CA GLU A 35 3.09 5.22 -9.85
C GLU A 35 2.45 4.34 -8.79
N LEU A 36 1.56 4.91 -7.94
CA LEU A 36 0.74 4.17 -6.99
C LEU A 36 -0.14 3.14 -7.69
N TYR A 37 -0.81 3.52 -8.78
CA TYR A 37 -1.60 2.60 -9.62
C TYR A 37 -0.79 1.42 -10.15
N ARG A 38 0.47 1.63 -10.53
CA ARG A 38 1.37 0.53 -10.98
C ARG A 38 1.92 -0.32 -9.84
N LEU A 39 2.19 0.28 -8.68
CA LEU A 39 2.65 -0.44 -7.49
C LEU A 39 1.53 -1.34 -6.95
N LEU A 40 0.36 -0.77 -6.73
CA LEU A 40 -0.81 -1.45 -6.18
C LEU A 40 -1.56 -2.30 -7.23
N ASP A 41 -1.24 -2.13 -8.52
CA ASP A 41 -1.90 -2.80 -9.66
C ASP A 41 -3.40 -2.50 -9.78
N CYS A 42 -3.80 -1.27 -9.46
CA CYS A 42 -5.19 -0.82 -9.36
C CYS A 42 -5.45 0.49 -10.12
N GLN A 43 -6.72 0.83 -10.36
CA GLN A 43 -7.14 2.12 -10.92
C GLN A 43 -7.67 3.09 -9.84
N THR A 44 -8.07 2.55 -8.69
CA THR A 44 -8.63 3.28 -7.55
C THR A 44 -7.82 3.02 -6.29
N VAL A 45 -7.49 4.08 -5.55
CA VAL A 45 -6.82 3.98 -4.24
C VAL A 45 -7.62 4.69 -3.17
N GLU A 46 -7.70 4.07 -1.99
CA GLU A 46 -8.10 4.78 -0.76
C GLU A 46 -6.84 5.21 0.00
N VAL A 47 -6.90 6.38 0.66
CA VAL A 47 -5.81 6.91 1.49
C VAL A 47 -6.30 7.04 2.93
N VAL A 48 -5.97 6.06 3.76
CA VAL A 48 -6.31 6.03 5.18
C VAL A 48 -5.20 6.72 5.96
N ARG A 49 -5.53 7.76 6.72
CA ARG A 49 -4.56 8.42 7.62
C ARG A 49 -4.45 7.65 8.94
N LEU A 50 -3.29 7.04 9.18
CA LEU A 50 -3.01 6.30 10.42
C LEU A 50 -2.55 7.25 11.53
N SER A 51 -1.72 8.25 11.20
CA SER A 51 -1.26 9.24 12.18
C SER A 51 -1.06 10.62 11.57
N LYS A 52 -0.50 11.56 12.32
CA LYS A 52 -0.11 12.87 11.79
C LYS A 52 0.78 12.72 10.56
N ASP A 53 1.76 11.81 10.61
CA ASP A 53 2.82 11.67 9.62
C ASP A 53 2.69 10.39 8.78
N LEU A 54 1.91 9.37 9.18
CA LEU A 54 1.77 8.10 8.44
C LEU A 54 0.40 7.94 7.76
N ILE A 55 0.44 7.46 6.52
CA ILE A 55 -0.73 7.07 5.73
C ILE A 55 -0.58 5.63 5.21
N LEU A 56 -1.71 4.96 5.06
CA LEU A 56 -1.85 3.66 4.41
C LEU A 56 -2.66 3.88 3.13
N ILE A 57 -2.08 3.52 1.99
CA ILE A 57 -2.71 3.61 0.67
C ILE A 57 -3.09 2.19 0.26
N THR A 58 -4.36 1.96 -0.08
CA THR A 58 -4.90 0.61 -0.33
C THR A 58 -5.51 0.48 -1.72
N ASP A 59 -5.37 -0.70 -2.32
CA ASP A 59 -6.17 -1.19 -3.44
C ASP A 59 -7.64 -1.28 -2.99
N GLU A 60 -8.51 -0.52 -3.65
CA GLU A 60 -9.91 -0.92 -3.83
C GLU A 60 -10.13 -1.13 -5.32
N GLU A 61 -11.03 -2.06 -5.64
CA GLU A 61 -10.87 -3.10 -6.68
C GLU A 61 -10.40 -4.44 -6.10
N GLY A 62 -9.55 -4.46 -5.07
CA GLY A 62 -8.98 -5.68 -4.48
C GLY A 62 -10.02 -6.75 -4.08
N LYS A 63 -11.16 -6.33 -3.51
CA LYS A 63 -12.28 -7.21 -3.13
C LYS A 63 -13.05 -7.79 -4.33
N PHE A 64 -12.92 -7.19 -5.52
CA PHE A 64 -13.55 -7.65 -6.77
C PHE A 64 -12.63 -8.53 -7.63
N ARG A 65 -11.38 -8.76 -7.21
CA ARG A 65 -10.42 -9.65 -7.90
C ARG A 65 -10.68 -11.12 -7.58
N ASN A 66 -10.25 -12.01 -8.48
CA ASN A 66 -10.26 -13.45 -8.25
C ASN A 66 -8.92 -14.07 -8.70
N PRO A 67 -8.12 -14.67 -7.78
CA PRO A 67 -8.35 -14.75 -6.34
C PRO A 67 -8.23 -13.39 -5.62
N ALA A 68 -9.00 -13.24 -4.55
CA ALA A 68 -8.92 -12.11 -3.63
C ALA A 68 -7.94 -12.41 -2.49
N TYR A 69 -6.89 -11.60 -2.32
CA TYR A 69 -5.85 -11.81 -1.30
C TYR A 69 -6.08 -10.91 -0.07
N LEU A 70 -6.47 -11.49 1.06
CA LEU A 70 -6.65 -10.76 2.32
C LEU A 70 -5.32 -10.25 2.87
N ASN A 71 -5.17 -8.94 2.99
CA ASN A 71 -3.98 -8.31 3.55
C ASN A 71 -4.11 -8.17 5.07
N LEU A 72 -3.72 -9.22 5.79
CA LEU A 72 -3.84 -9.31 7.25
C LEU A 72 -3.09 -8.18 7.98
N LEU A 73 -1.90 -7.81 7.51
CA LEU A 73 -1.07 -6.77 8.14
C LEU A 73 -1.68 -5.37 7.94
N ALA A 74 -2.09 -5.04 6.72
CA ALA A 74 -2.78 -3.78 6.44
C ALA A 74 -4.11 -3.68 7.21
N THR A 75 -4.90 -4.75 7.23
CA THR A 75 -6.16 -4.83 7.99
C THR A 75 -5.93 -4.64 9.49
N TYR A 76 -4.93 -5.31 10.07
CA TYR A 76 -4.58 -5.16 11.48
C TYR A 76 -4.17 -3.72 11.84
N LEU A 77 -3.34 -3.09 11.00
CA LEU A 77 -2.94 -1.69 11.17
C LEU A 77 -4.14 -0.76 11.08
N TRP A 78 -4.98 -0.91 10.06
CA TRP A 78 -6.18 -0.10 9.88
C TRP A 78 -7.11 -0.16 11.09
N TYR A 79 -7.36 -1.35 11.64
CA TYR A 79 -8.19 -1.53 12.83
C TYR A 79 -7.66 -0.83 14.09
N GLN A 80 -6.36 -0.54 14.19
CA GLN A 80 -5.83 0.24 15.34
C GLN A 80 -6.32 1.71 15.31
N TYR A 81 -6.64 2.22 14.12
CA TYR A 81 -7.00 3.63 13.90
C TYR A 81 -8.47 3.82 13.52
N GLN A 82 -9.10 2.80 12.92
CA GLN A 82 -10.52 2.75 12.61
C GLN A 82 -11.18 1.52 13.27
N PRO A 83 -11.32 1.49 14.61
CA PRO A 83 -11.83 0.32 15.33
C PRO A 83 -13.26 -0.07 14.95
N ALA A 84 -14.07 0.88 14.43
CA ALA A 84 -15.42 0.63 13.96
C ALA A 84 -15.49 -0.27 12.70
N ALA A 85 -14.41 -0.40 11.93
CA ALA A 85 -14.34 -1.32 10.79
C ALA A 85 -14.16 -2.79 11.21
N ARG A 86 -13.79 -3.05 12.48
CA ARG A 86 -13.40 -4.38 12.95
C ARG A 86 -14.57 -5.37 12.89
N GLY A 87 -14.42 -6.38 12.02
CA GLY A 87 -15.45 -7.39 11.78
C GLY A 87 -16.58 -6.95 10.84
N GLN A 88 -16.46 -5.75 10.27
CA GLN A 88 -17.35 -5.24 9.21
C GLN A 88 -16.67 -5.30 7.84
N ASP A 89 -15.37 -4.96 7.78
CA ASP A 89 -14.63 -4.88 6.51
C ASP A 89 -13.14 -5.21 6.69
N SER A 90 -12.43 -5.49 5.58
CA SER A 90 -11.00 -5.82 5.58
C SER A 90 -10.30 -5.34 4.32
N ILE A 91 -8.98 -5.10 4.41
CA ILE A 91 -8.17 -4.68 3.27
C ILE A 91 -7.76 -5.92 2.47
N VAL A 92 -8.11 -5.92 1.19
CA VAL A 92 -7.82 -6.99 0.22
C VAL A 92 -6.97 -6.40 -0.89
N GLY A 93 -5.99 -7.17 -1.37
CA GLY A 93 -5.04 -6.72 -2.38
C GLY A 93 -3.80 -6.05 -1.78
N ARG A 94 -3.11 -5.26 -2.60
CA ARG A 94 -1.87 -4.59 -2.22
C ARG A 94 -2.15 -3.35 -1.37
N ALA A 95 -1.20 -3.01 -0.50
CA ALA A 95 -1.23 -1.79 0.29
C ALA A 95 0.18 -1.21 0.44
N LEU A 96 0.27 0.10 0.58
CA LEU A 96 1.51 0.85 0.75
C LEU A 96 1.42 1.71 2.03
N LEU A 97 2.34 1.46 2.98
CA LEU A 97 2.53 2.30 4.15
C LEU A 97 3.64 3.31 3.85
N CYS A 98 3.36 4.61 3.96
CA CYS A 98 4.36 5.66 3.73
C CYS A 98 4.13 6.90 4.59
N HIS A 99 5.13 7.81 4.61
CA HIS A 99 4.97 9.11 5.26
C HIS A 99 4.12 10.01 4.36
N ASP A 100 3.18 10.77 4.93
CA ASP A 100 2.30 11.68 4.19
C ASP A 100 3.04 12.69 3.30
N LYS A 101 4.26 13.13 3.67
CA LYS A 101 5.15 13.97 2.85
C LYS A 101 5.60 13.31 1.53
N GLN A 102 5.49 11.99 1.42
CA GLN A 102 5.75 11.19 0.22
C GLN A 102 4.51 11.05 -0.68
N PHE A 103 3.36 11.61 -0.30
CA PHE A 103 2.13 11.63 -1.09
C PHE A 103 1.72 13.08 -1.36
N LYS A 104 1.44 13.41 -2.62
CA LYS A 104 1.23 14.79 -3.10
C LYS A 104 0.26 14.86 -4.27
#